data_AF-A0A7S1U6U7-F1
#
_entry.id   AF-A0A7S1U6U7-F1
#
_cell.length_a   1.000
_cell.length_b   1.000
_cell.length_c   1.000
_cell.angle_alpha   90.00
_cell.angle_beta   90.00
_cell.angle_gamma   90.00
#
_symmetry.space_group_name_H-M   'P 1'
#
loop_
_entity.id
_entity.type
_entity.pdbx_description
1 polymer ?
#
loop_
_entity_poly.entity_id
_entity_poly.type
_entity_poly.pdbx_seq_one_letter_code
_entity_poly.pdbx_strand_id
1 'polypeptide(L)'
;VGARAAGEGSATAALPAGALRGSEEFPGLSEARFFAVLQDEGDCIFVPSGWHHEVLNLTGALSINHNWSNGCSAVRMARRLCGELAQVRHEIRDLADDPEFHALAQNLLRAHAGIHVLEFLRYLEFNVQRLRAAAPDHATDGRAGRWVRYSLAAVREALGALEEGAAGLGEDEQRLFDAVLALVES
;
A
#
# COMPACT_ATOMS: atom_id res chain seq x y z
N VAL A 1 -24.07 1.45 10.93
CA VAL A 1 -24.49 2.80 10.47
C VAL A 1 -23.98 2.93 9.06
N GLY A 2 -24.89 2.88 8.08
CA GLY A 2 -24.58 2.48 6.71
C GLY A 2 -24.16 3.66 5.83
N ALA A 3 -22.97 3.56 5.23
CA ALA A 3 -22.66 4.31 4.03
C ALA A 3 -23.59 3.82 2.92
N ARG A 4 -24.47 4.69 2.42
CA ARG A 4 -25.22 4.42 1.19
C ARG A 4 -24.22 4.47 0.04
N ALA A 5 -23.81 3.31 -0.46
CA ALA A 5 -23.33 3.22 -1.84
C ALA A 5 -24.51 3.62 -2.71
N ALA A 6 -24.39 4.75 -3.35
CA ALA A 6 -25.45 5.24 -4.18
C ALA A 6 -25.61 4.36 -5.40
N GLY A 7 -26.85 3.93 -5.64
CA GLY A 7 -27.29 3.65 -7.01
C GLY A 7 -27.06 4.87 -7.90
N GLU A 8 -27.26 4.69 -9.20
CA GLU A 8 -26.94 5.59 -10.31
C GLU A 8 -27.56 7.02 -10.27
N GLY A 9 -27.92 7.54 -9.09
CA GLY A 9 -28.38 8.89 -8.83
C GLY A 9 -27.96 9.49 -7.47
N SER A 10 -26.79 9.16 -6.88
CA SER A 10 -26.22 10.07 -5.88
C SER A 10 -25.64 11.27 -6.56
N ALA A 11 -26.07 12.43 -6.07
CA ALA A 11 -25.61 13.75 -6.47
C ALA A 11 -24.10 13.74 -6.71
N THR A 12 -23.70 13.67 -7.98
CA THR A 12 -22.41 14.16 -8.40
C THR A 12 -22.45 15.65 -8.14
N ALA A 13 -21.76 16.11 -7.09
CA ALA A 13 -21.53 17.53 -6.92
C ALA A 13 -20.82 18.05 -8.18
N ALA A 14 -21.25 19.18 -8.71
CA ALA A 14 -20.49 19.83 -9.78
C ALA A 14 -19.07 20.11 -9.27
N LEU A 15 -18.06 19.86 -10.10
CA LEU A 15 -16.68 20.18 -9.73
C LEU A 15 -16.59 21.66 -9.33
N PRO A 16 -15.85 21.99 -8.25
CA PRO A 16 -15.54 23.38 -7.97
C PRO A 16 -14.82 23.99 -9.18
N ALA A 17 -15.11 25.26 -9.45
CA ALA A 17 -14.52 25.98 -10.59
C ALA A 17 -12.98 25.92 -10.52
N GLY A 18 -12.36 25.33 -11.54
CA GLY A 18 -10.91 25.16 -11.60
C GLY A 18 -10.35 23.87 -10.98
N ALA A 19 -11.18 22.85 -10.70
CA ALA A 19 -10.71 21.54 -10.25
C ALA A 19 -9.91 20.75 -11.31
N LEU A 20 -10.00 21.13 -12.59
CA LEU A 20 -9.22 20.55 -13.70
C LEU A 20 -8.28 21.60 -14.30
N ARG A 21 -7.53 22.32 -13.44
CA ARG A 21 -6.47 23.21 -13.92
C ARG A 21 -5.40 22.40 -14.66
N GLY A 22 -4.91 22.93 -15.78
CA GLY A 22 -3.86 22.29 -16.57
C GLY A 22 -4.33 21.39 -17.72
N SER A 23 -5.62 21.43 -18.11
CA SER A 23 -6.11 20.66 -19.26
C SER A 23 -5.42 21.01 -20.60
N GLU A 24 -4.90 22.24 -20.73
CA GLU A 24 -4.10 22.64 -21.88
C GLU A 24 -2.69 22.01 -21.90
N GLU A 25 -2.13 21.71 -20.73
CA GLU A 25 -0.81 21.07 -20.57
C GLU A 25 -0.91 19.53 -20.57
N PHE A 26 -2.03 19.00 -20.08
CA PHE A 26 -2.31 17.56 -19.98
C PHE A 26 -3.61 17.23 -20.73
N PRO A 27 -3.57 17.06 -22.07
CA PRO A 27 -4.78 16.87 -22.89
C PRO A 27 -5.58 15.61 -22.52
N GLY A 28 -4.93 14.58 -21.96
CA GLY A 28 -5.63 13.39 -21.46
C GLY A 28 -6.54 13.65 -20.25
N LEU A 29 -6.38 14.80 -19.56
CA LEU A 29 -7.19 15.16 -18.40
C LEU A 29 -8.66 15.36 -18.77
N SER A 30 -8.96 15.86 -19.98
CA SER A 30 -10.34 16.02 -20.43
C SER A 30 -11.07 14.69 -20.69
N GLU A 31 -10.33 13.59 -20.84
CA GLU A 31 -10.89 12.23 -21.00
C GLU A 31 -11.02 11.49 -19.67
N ALA A 32 -10.40 12.00 -18.61
CA ALA A 32 -10.41 11.38 -17.30
C ALA A 32 -11.82 11.42 -16.70
N ARG A 33 -12.30 10.26 -16.22
CA ARG A 33 -13.53 10.19 -15.42
C ARG A 33 -13.17 10.41 -13.95
N PHE A 34 -13.92 11.26 -13.28
CA PHE A 34 -13.74 11.56 -11.87
C PHE A 34 -15.08 11.44 -11.12
N PHE A 35 -14.98 11.29 -9.80
CA PHE A 35 -16.10 11.35 -8.88
C PHE A 35 -15.89 12.53 -7.94
N ALA A 36 -16.91 13.37 -7.77
CA ALA A 36 -16.90 14.47 -6.82
C ALA A 36 -17.87 14.13 -5.68
N VAL A 37 -17.36 14.14 -4.45
CA VAL A 37 -18.10 13.83 -3.23
C VAL A 37 -17.98 15.02 -2.28
N LEU A 38 -19.12 15.53 -1.81
CA LEU A 38 -19.16 16.45 -0.69
C LEU A 38 -19.23 15.61 0.59
N GLN A 39 -18.31 15.84 1.52
CA GLN A 39 -18.26 15.17 2.81
C GLN A 39 -18.62 16.17 3.90
N ASP A 40 -19.74 15.96 4.59
CA ASP A 40 -20.19 16.81 5.70
C ASP A 40 -19.68 16.29 7.06
N GLU A 41 -19.94 17.07 8.11
CA GLU A 41 -19.58 16.67 9.48
C GLU A 41 -20.24 15.33 9.86
N GLY A 42 -19.42 14.38 10.34
CA GLY A 42 -19.86 13.05 10.74
C GLY A 42 -19.90 12.02 9.59
N ASP A 43 -19.71 12.45 8.34
CA ASP A 43 -19.61 11.52 7.21
C ASP A 43 -18.28 10.76 7.22
N CYS A 44 -18.35 9.52 6.73
CA CYS A 44 -17.19 8.67 6.51
C CYS A 44 -17.15 8.21 5.06
N ILE A 45 -16.01 8.43 4.41
CA ILE A 45 -15.74 7.96 3.06
C ILE A 45 -14.68 6.87 3.07
N PHE A 46 -14.91 5.82 2.29
CA PHE A 46 -13.89 4.81 2.00
C PHE A 46 -13.25 5.12 0.65
N VAL A 47 -11.96 5.46 0.65
CA VAL A 47 -11.15 5.67 -0.55
C VAL A 47 -10.35 4.40 -0.84
N PRO A 48 -10.60 3.68 -1.95
CA PRO A 48 -9.90 2.42 -2.22
C PRO A 48 -8.41 2.62 -2.50
N SER A 49 -7.58 1.63 -2.14
CA SER A 49 -6.14 1.68 -2.34
C SER A 49 -5.77 1.83 -3.82
N GLY A 50 -5.12 2.94 -4.20
CA GLY A 50 -4.72 3.24 -5.59
C GLY A 50 -5.59 4.23 -6.32
N TRP A 51 -6.60 4.78 -5.67
CA TRP A 51 -7.37 5.89 -6.23
C TRP A 51 -6.59 7.20 -6.09
N HIS A 52 -6.42 7.90 -7.21
CA HIS A 52 -6.04 9.30 -7.20
C HIS A 52 -7.18 10.11 -6.60
N HIS A 53 -6.88 10.95 -5.61
CA HIS A 53 -7.88 11.77 -4.94
C HIS A 53 -7.28 13.11 -4.52
N GLU A 54 -8.11 14.14 -4.55
CA GLU A 54 -7.81 15.49 -4.09
C GLU A 54 -8.87 15.88 -3.05
N VAL A 55 -8.45 16.60 -2.01
CA VAL A 55 -9.33 17.05 -0.93
C VAL A 55 -9.29 18.56 -0.86
N LEU A 56 -10.46 19.19 -0.97
CA LEU A 56 -10.64 20.63 -0.79
C LEU A 56 -11.54 20.88 0.42
N ASN A 57 -11.00 21.51 1.46
CA ASN A 57 -11.79 21.99 2.58
C ASN A 57 -12.55 23.27 2.19
N LEU A 58 -13.88 23.21 2.11
CA LEU A 58 -14.72 24.36 1.74
C LEU A 58 -14.92 25.35 2.91
N THR A 59 -14.70 24.90 4.14
CA THR A 59 -14.83 25.67 5.39
C THR A 59 -13.69 25.31 6.35
N GLY A 60 -13.70 25.86 7.57
CA GLY A 60 -12.80 25.40 8.64
C GLY A 60 -13.15 23.97 9.03
N ALA A 61 -12.39 23.00 8.51
CA ALA A 61 -12.65 21.57 8.68
C ALA A 61 -11.56 20.88 9.49
N LEU A 62 -11.97 19.95 10.36
CA LEU A 62 -11.12 18.96 11.00
C LEU A 62 -11.56 17.57 10.53
N SER A 63 -10.62 16.76 10.06
CA SER A 63 -10.89 15.38 9.63
C SER A 63 -9.90 14.41 10.26
N ILE A 64 -10.33 13.16 10.42
CA ILE A 64 -9.50 12.04 10.87
C ILE A 64 -9.53 10.98 9.77
N ASN A 65 -8.36 10.56 9.30
CA ASN A 65 -8.22 9.49 8.32
C ASN A 65 -7.48 8.30 8.92
N HIS A 66 -7.96 7.10 8.61
CA HIS A 66 -7.31 5.84 8.94
C HIS A 66 -6.84 5.16 7.65
N ASN A 67 -5.55 5.33 7.34
CA ASN A 67 -4.92 4.60 6.24
C ASN A 67 -4.61 3.17 6.69
N TRP A 68 -5.08 2.18 5.94
CA TRP A 68 -4.78 0.76 6.17
C TRP A 68 -4.09 0.14 4.96
N SER A 69 -2.96 -0.52 5.21
CA SER A 69 -2.37 -1.44 4.24
C SER A 69 -3.18 -2.74 4.17
N ASN A 70 -3.28 -3.33 2.99
CA ASN A 70 -4.01 -4.57 2.76
C ASN A 70 -3.43 -5.34 1.56
N GLY A 71 -4.02 -6.48 1.19
CA GLY A 71 -3.57 -7.29 0.05
C GLY A 71 -3.50 -6.50 -1.26
N CYS A 72 -4.39 -5.53 -1.49
CA CYS A 72 -4.40 -4.70 -2.70
C CYS A 72 -3.25 -3.68 -2.76
N SER A 73 -2.59 -3.39 -1.64
CA SER A 73 -1.46 -2.46 -1.58
C SER A 73 -0.11 -3.14 -1.37
N ALA A 74 -0.07 -4.38 -0.86
CA ALA A 74 1.15 -5.07 -0.45
C ALA A 74 2.24 -5.10 -1.53
N VAL A 75 1.89 -5.45 -2.78
CA VAL A 75 2.84 -5.52 -3.89
C VAL A 75 3.41 -4.14 -4.24
N ARG A 76 2.56 -3.10 -4.26
CA ARG A 76 3.01 -1.72 -4.52
C ARG A 76 3.90 -1.21 -3.40
N MET A 77 3.60 -1.56 -2.15
CA MET A 77 4.46 -1.24 -1.02
C MET A 77 5.83 -1.91 -1.17
N ALA A 78 5.88 -3.20 -1.54
CA ALA A 78 7.14 -3.91 -1.79
C ALA A 78 7.96 -3.23 -2.90
N ARG A 79 7.36 -2.98 -4.07
CA ARG A 79 8.04 -2.31 -5.20
C ARG A 79 8.54 -0.92 -4.81
N ARG A 80 7.73 -0.13 -4.08
CA ARG A 80 8.14 1.19 -3.59
C ARG A 80 9.33 1.05 -2.65
N LEU A 81 9.27 0.13 -1.69
CA LEU A 81 10.34 -0.10 -0.73
C LEU A 81 11.66 -0.50 -1.41
N CYS A 82 11.61 -1.35 -2.45
CA CYS A 82 12.77 -1.69 -3.26
C CYS A 82 13.37 -0.46 -3.97
N GLY A 83 12.51 0.38 -4.58
CA GLY A 83 12.95 1.62 -5.22
C GLY A 83 13.60 2.59 -4.24
N GLU A 84 13.01 2.75 -3.05
CA GLU A 84 13.56 3.59 -1.99
C GLU A 84 14.89 3.06 -1.46
N LEU A 85 15.01 1.74 -1.27
CA LEU A 85 16.27 1.12 -0.85
C LEU A 85 17.36 1.31 -1.90
N ALA A 86 17.02 1.15 -3.19
CA ALA A 86 17.95 1.38 -4.28
C ALA A 86 18.42 2.85 -4.32
N GLN A 87 17.50 3.80 -4.11
CA GLN A 87 17.84 5.22 -4.03
C GLN A 87 18.77 5.51 -2.83
N VAL A 88 18.43 5.01 -1.63
CA VAL A 88 19.27 5.17 -0.44
C VAL A 88 20.67 4.63 -0.70
N ARG A 89 20.80 3.39 -1.19
CA ARG A 89 22.10 2.78 -1.51
C ARG A 89 22.89 3.57 -2.55
N HIS A 90 22.20 4.16 -3.54
CA HIS A 90 22.83 5.01 -4.53
C HIS A 90 23.41 6.30 -3.91
N GLU A 91 22.70 6.93 -2.98
CA GLU A 91 23.13 8.16 -2.32
C GLU A 91 24.34 7.95 -1.42
N ILE A 92 24.44 6.79 -0.74
CA ILE A 92 25.57 6.45 0.16
C ILE A 92 26.63 5.55 -0.48
N ARG A 93 26.64 5.43 -1.81
CA ARG A 93 27.47 4.45 -2.55
C ARG A 93 28.98 4.58 -2.31
N ASP A 94 29.44 5.75 -1.88
CA ASP A 94 30.83 6.03 -1.50
C ASP A 94 31.28 5.24 -0.25
N LEU A 95 30.33 4.69 0.50
CA LEU A 95 30.54 3.84 1.67
C LEU A 95 30.34 2.35 1.38
N ALA A 96 30.24 1.92 0.11
CA ALA A 96 29.87 0.56 -0.26
C ALA A 96 30.82 -0.54 0.27
N ASP A 97 32.09 -0.20 0.52
CA ASP A 97 33.08 -1.13 1.08
C ASP A 97 33.02 -1.25 2.61
N ASP A 98 32.20 -0.43 3.28
CA ASP A 98 32.01 -0.49 4.72
C ASP A 98 31.19 -1.73 5.11
N PRO A 99 31.66 -2.57 6.05
CA PRO A 99 30.88 -3.72 6.55
C PRO A 99 29.50 -3.33 7.11
N GLU A 100 29.31 -2.09 7.57
CA GLU A 100 28.05 -1.56 8.10
C GLU A 100 27.15 -0.96 7.01
N PHE A 101 27.56 -0.96 5.73
CA PHE A 101 26.81 -0.35 4.62
C PHE A 101 25.36 -0.80 4.55
N HIS A 102 25.10 -2.11 4.72
CA HIS A 102 23.73 -2.65 4.72
C HIS A 102 22.89 -2.10 5.87
N ALA A 103 23.45 -2.08 7.09
CA ALA A 103 22.75 -1.57 8.26
C ALA A 103 22.46 -0.07 8.14
N LEU A 104 23.43 0.70 7.63
CA LEU A 104 23.25 2.12 7.34
C LEU A 104 22.15 2.34 6.32
N ALA A 105 22.12 1.57 5.22
CA ALA A 105 21.08 1.64 4.20
C ALA A 105 19.69 1.34 4.78
N GLN A 106 19.54 0.30 5.62
CA GLN A 106 18.25 -0.02 6.25
C GLN A 106 17.81 1.07 7.25
N ASN A 107 18.74 1.68 8.00
CA ASN A 107 18.43 2.78 8.92
C ASN A 107 17.96 4.04 8.19
N LEU A 108 18.64 4.42 7.11
CA LEU A 108 18.26 5.54 6.26
C LEU A 108 16.93 5.26 5.54
N LEU A 109 16.73 4.04 5.05
CA LEU A 109 15.45 3.61 4.47
C LEU A 109 14.31 3.76 5.48
N ARG A 110 14.50 3.31 6.73
CA ARG A 110 13.48 3.47 7.78
C ARG A 110 13.18 4.93 8.07
N ALA A 111 14.20 5.77 8.14
CA ALA A 111 14.03 7.21 8.38
C ALA A 111 13.31 7.91 7.21
N HIS A 112 13.57 7.50 5.97
CA HIS A 112 12.99 8.09 4.78
C HIS A 112 11.59 7.57 4.44
N ALA A 113 11.42 6.24 4.41
CA ALA A 113 10.19 5.57 4.01
C ALA A 113 9.26 5.19 5.19
N GLY A 114 9.71 5.38 6.44
CA GLY A 114 8.98 5.03 7.65
C GLY A 114 9.03 3.55 8.03
N ILE A 115 9.62 2.70 7.18
CA ILE A 115 9.78 1.26 7.40
C ILE A 115 11.01 0.76 6.63
N HIS A 116 11.69 -0.27 7.12
CA HIS A 116 12.75 -0.96 6.37
C HIS A 116 12.34 -2.40 6.00
N VAL A 117 13.18 -3.11 5.24
CA VAL A 117 12.83 -4.41 4.64
C VAL A 117 12.45 -5.44 5.70
N LEU A 118 13.25 -5.57 6.77
CA LEU A 118 12.97 -6.53 7.84
C LEU A 118 11.62 -6.26 8.56
N GLU A 119 11.26 -4.99 8.79
CA GLU A 119 9.97 -4.63 9.39
C GLU A 119 8.80 -4.92 8.44
N PHE A 120 8.99 -4.69 7.13
CA PHE A 120 8.00 -5.03 6.14
C PHE A 120 7.77 -6.55 6.07
N LEU A 121 8.83 -7.36 6.11
CA LEU A 121 8.73 -8.82 6.18
C LEU A 121 8.00 -9.29 7.45
N ARG A 122 8.29 -8.71 8.62
CA ARG A 122 7.55 -8.99 9.88
C ARG A 122 6.06 -8.63 9.76
N TYR A 123 5.75 -7.52 9.10
CA TYR A 123 4.39 -7.13 8.81
C TYR A 123 3.66 -8.17 7.93
N LEU A 124 4.34 -8.71 6.90
CA LEU A 124 3.78 -9.77 6.06
C LEU A 124 3.59 -11.05 6.86
N GLU A 125 4.60 -11.47 7.63
CA GLU A 125 4.55 -12.66 8.49
C GLU A 125 3.32 -12.64 9.41
N PHE A 126 3.16 -11.56 10.17
CA PHE A 126 2.04 -11.38 11.09
C PHE A 126 0.69 -11.51 10.38
N ASN A 127 0.56 -10.93 9.18
CA ASN A 127 -0.70 -10.99 8.43
C ASN A 127 -0.96 -12.38 7.86
N VAL A 128 0.07 -13.10 7.38
CA VAL A 128 -0.07 -14.49 6.92
C VAL A 128 -0.52 -15.38 8.07
N GLN A 129 0.12 -15.29 9.24
CA GLN A 129 -0.26 -16.05 10.43
C GLN A 129 -1.72 -15.76 10.83
N ARG A 130 -2.12 -14.49 10.85
CA ARG A 130 -3.51 -14.08 11.15
C ARG A 130 -4.52 -14.63 10.14
N LEU A 131 -4.19 -14.58 8.85
CA LEU A 131 -5.05 -15.12 7.78
C LEU A 131 -5.22 -16.64 7.91
N ARG A 132 -4.15 -17.35 8.26
CA ARG A 132 -4.17 -18.80 8.49
C ARG A 132 -4.97 -19.17 9.74
N ALA A 133 -4.84 -18.41 10.82
CA ALA A 133 -5.64 -18.62 12.03
C ALA A 133 -7.14 -18.40 11.80
N ALA A 134 -7.51 -17.51 10.86
CA ALA A 134 -8.91 -17.25 10.49
C ALA A 134 -9.47 -18.25 9.44
N ALA A 135 -8.62 -19.05 8.80
CA ALA A 135 -9.03 -19.99 7.75
C ALA A 135 -9.82 -21.24 8.21
N PRO A 136 -9.70 -21.79 9.44
CA PRO A 136 -10.40 -23.02 9.84
C PRO A 136 -11.93 -22.90 9.83
N ASP A 137 -12.47 -21.70 10.02
CA ASP A 137 -13.92 -21.45 10.19
C ASP A 137 -14.65 -21.03 8.89
N HIS A 138 -13.96 -21.01 7.75
CA HIS A 138 -14.49 -20.47 6.50
C HIS A 138 -14.46 -21.49 5.37
N ALA A 139 -15.60 -22.17 5.17
CA ALA A 139 -15.86 -23.01 4.01
C ALA A 139 -15.32 -22.34 2.73
N THR A 140 -14.50 -23.10 2.00
CA THR A 140 -13.53 -22.66 0.99
C THR A 140 -14.12 -21.90 -0.20
N ASP A 141 -15.45 -21.78 -0.34
CA ASP A 141 -16.13 -21.03 -1.40
C ASP A 141 -16.81 -19.71 -0.98
N GLY A 142 -16.77 -19.37 0.30
CA GLY A 142 -17.30 -18.10 0.81
C GLY A 142 -16.48 -16.86 0.40
N ARG A 143 -17.08 -15.67 0.56
CA ARG A 143 -16.39 -14.37 0.37
C ARG A 143 -15.11 -14.29 1.22
N ALA A 144 -15.15 -14.81 2.44
CA ALA A 144 -14.00 -14.85 3.35
C ALA A 144 -12.87 -15.75 2.80
N GLY A 145 -13.20 -16.95 2.30
CA GLY A 145 -12.23 -17.85 1.68
C GLY A 145 -11.57 -17.25 0.44
N ARG A 146 -12.33 -16.55 -0.41
CA ARG A 146 -11.77 -15.80 -1.55
C ARG A 146 -10.82 -14.69 -1.10
N TRP A 147 -11.16 -13.95 -0.05
CA TRP A 147 -10.31 -12.90 0.49
C TRP A 147 -9.01 -13.43 1.09
N VAL A 148 -9.04 -14.56 1.80
CA VAL A 148 -7.83 -15.22 2.32
C VAL A 148 -6.93 -15.64 1.16
N ARG A 149 -7.47 -16.32 0.14
CA ARG A 149 -6.68 -16.72 -1.05
C ARG A 149 -6.07 -15.53 -1.76
N TYR A 150 -6.84 -14.48 -1.98
CA TYR A 150 -6.36 -13.24 -2.59
C TYR A 150 -5.23 -12.62 -1.76
N SER A 151 -5.40 -12.53 -0.45
CA SER A 151 -4.42 -11.91 0.44
C SER A 151 -3.11 -12.71 0.47
N LEU A 152 -3.17 -14.05 0.54
CA LEU A 152 -1.99 -14.90 0.47
C LEU A 152 -1.27 -14.78 -0.89
N ALA A 153 -2.03 -14.74 -1.98
CA ALA A 153 -1.46 -14.52 -3.32
C ALA A 153 -0.78 -13.15 -3.44
N ALA A 154 -1.37 -12.10 -2.84
CA ALA A 154 -0.77 -10.77 -2.82
C ALA A 154 0.51 -10.71 -1.97
N VAL A 155 0.58 -11.44 -0.85
CA VAL A 155 1.82 -11.56 -0.08
C VAL A 155 2.90 -12.27 -0.90
N ARG A 156 2.56 -13.36 -1.60
CA ARG A 156 3.50 -14.05 -2.50
C ARG A 156 4.04 -13.12 -3.59
N GLU A 157 3.18 -12.35 -4.24
CA GLU A 157 3.60 -11.39 -5.25
C GLU A 157 4.47 -10.26 -4.66
N ALA A 158 4.17 -9.83 -3.42
CA ALA A 158 5.00 -8.86 -2.71
C ALA A 158 6.39 -9.41 -2.38
N LEU A 159 6.49 -10.68 -1.98
CA LEU A 159 7.78 -11.37 -1.80
C LEU A 159 8.55 -11.45 -3.12
N GLY A 160 7.90 -11.84 -4.23
CA GLY A 160 8.54 -11.84 -5.55
C GLY A 160 9.09 -10.46 -5.94
N ALA A 161 8.33 -9.39 -5.67
CA ALA A 161 8.82 -8.02 -5.90
C ALA A 161 10.02 -7.63 -5.02
N LEU A 162 10.12 -8.16 -3.79
CA LEU A 162 11.30 -7.96 -2.94
C LEU A 162 12.51 -8.74 -3.47
N GLU A 163 12.32 -9.98 -3.89
CA GLU A 163 13.37 -10.83 -4.45
C GLU A 163 13.97 -10.21 -5.71
N GLU A 164 13.13 -9.71 -6.61
CA GLU A 164 13.56 -9.04 -7.84
C GLU A 164 14.23 -7.68 -7.57
N GLY A 165 13.73 -6.92 -6.59
CA GLY A 165 14.01 -5.49 -6.47
C GLY A 165 14.94 -5.06 -5.33
N ALA A 166 15.07 -5.84 -4.25
CA ALA A 166 15.84 -5.42 -3.08
C ALA A 166 17.36 -5.58 -3.27
N ALA A 167 17.80 -6.42 -4.23
CA ALA A 167 19.19 -6.68 -4.59
C ALA A 167 20.13 -6.87 -3.38
N GLY A 168 20.11 -8.06 -2.76
CA GLY A 168 20.97 -8.38 -1.62
C GLY A 168 20.30 -8.05 -0.29
N LEU A 169 19.47 -9.00 0.16
CA LEU A 169 18.96 -9.07 1.52
C LEU A 169 20.11 -9.43 2.47
N GLY A 170 20.12 -8.88 3.68
CA GLY A 170 20.99 -9.35 4.74
C GLY A 170 20.48 -10.68 5.29
N GLU A 171 21.27 -11.31 6.17
CA GLU A 171 20.96 -12.64 6.68
C GLU A 171 19.61 -12.72 7.41
N ASP A 172 19.29 -11.70 8.22
CA ASP A 172 18.04 -11.63 8.96
C ASP A 172 16.84 -11.46 8.02
N GLU A 173 16.97 -10.62 7.00
CA GLU A 173 15.93 -10.43 6.00
C GLU A 173 15.71 -11.70 5.18
N GLN A 174 16.79 -12.37 4.74
CA GLN A 174 16.67 -13.61 3.97
C GLN A 174 16.01 -14.72 4.79
N ARG A 175 16.42 -14.92 6.05
CA ARG A 175 15.80 -15.93 6.94
C ARG A 175 14.31 -15.68 7.11
N LEU A 176 13.90 -14.42 7.30
CA LEU A 176 12.49 -14.10 7.48
C LEU A 176 11.72 -14.19 6.15
N PHE A 177 12.33 -13.78 5.03
CA PHE A 177 11.75 -13.96 3.70
C PHE A 177 11.39 -15.43 3.45
N ASP A 178 12.33 -16.34 3.66
CA ASP A 178 12.13 -17.78 3.45
C ASP A 178 11.04 -18.34 4.36
N ALA A 179 11.00 -17.88 5.62
CA ALA A 179 9.96 -18.28 6.58
C ALA A 179 8.57 -17.81 6.15
N VAL A 180 8.43 -16.56 5.69
CA VAL A 180 7.13 -16.04 5.21
C VAL A 180 6.70 -16.76 3.94
N LEU A 181 7.64 -17.03 3.02
CA LEU A 181 7.33 -17.78 1.80
C LEU A 181 6.78 -19.17 2.13
N ALA A 182 7.45 -19.91 3.02
CA ALA A 182 6.98 -21.22 3.48
C ALA A 182 5.58 -21.17 4.12
N LEU A 183 5.29 -20.14 4.93
CA LEU A 183 3.96 -19.93 5.52
C LEU A 183 2.88 -19.65 4.46
N VAL A 184 3.23 -18.95 3.39
CA VAL A 184 2.30 -18.68 2.28
C VAL A 184 2.04 -19.95 1.45
N GLU A 185 2.99 -20.87 1.36
CA GLU A 185 2.89 -22.09 0.55
C GLU A 185 2.32 -23.31 1.29
N SER A 186 2.35 -23.31 2.63
CA SER A 186 1.71 -24.35 3.47
C SER A 186 0.19 -24.46 3.31
#